data_AF-A0ABD5EMM1-F1
#
_entry.id   AF-A0ABD5EMM1-F1
#
_cell.length_a   1.000
_cell.length_b   1.000
_cell.length_c   1.000
_cell.angle_alpha   90.00
_cell.angle_beta   90.00
_cell.angle_gamma   90.00
#
_symmetry.space_group_name_H-M   'P 1'
#
loop_
_entity.id
_entity.type
_entity.pdbx_description
1 polymer ?
#
loop_
_entity_poly.entity_id
_entity_poly.type
_entity_poly.pdbx_seq_one_letter_code
_entity_poly.pdbx_strand_id
1 'polypeptide(L)'
;MSPVPSERWSAHYADGAGFRRLGATERALLTRYAPAPEGGRALDVGCGTGELARFLAGSGYRVDAVDFAPAALERAADDHQGREGVRYHPHDIERDDPEQLPHQAYDLIVLRLCVAFLGDRTRVLNRLRERVRPGGVLCVITPVAEAVPEQRRGIALDEAEIDLLGAGWTSADRHDVDDLAVVLLSGPAPARVTHADRGRPSPHALTGAGAVVTDARGRVLLGLSVSGIWELPGGKNAAGEDFRDAAVRELEEETGLVADASGARSAALLMDSVHGMPRLTAAVRVAGYTGEPTVTEPHLIRRWEWHEVADLPTLGRPLFTPSAHIIDTFWPGLLPDLPPVLRYPIAADGDHGGSETGEGVMGPG
;
A
#
# COMPACT_ATOMS: atom_id res chain seq x y z
N MET A 1 5.91 -17.32 -9.60
CA MET A 1 6.78 -18.41 -10.12
C MET A 1 8.21 -17.90 -10.09
N SER A 2 9.21 -18.69 -9.71
CA SER A 2 10.61 -18.23 -9.76
C SER A 2 11.02 -17.94 -11.23
N PRO A 3 11.79 -16.87 -11.50
CA PRO A 3 12.21 -16.55 -12.86
C PRO A 3 13.01 -17.70 -13.48
N VAL A 4 12.78 -17.94 -14.77
CA VAL A 4 13.42 -19.05 -15.50
C VAL A 4 14.85 -18.65 -15.89
N PRO A 5 15.90 -19.40 -15.50
CA PRO A 5 17.29 -19.05 -15.81
C PRO A 5 17.61 -19.04 -17.31
N SER A 6 18.64 -18.28 -17.70
CA SER A 6 19.09 -18.12 -19.10
C SER A 6 19.60 -19.42 -19.70
N GLU A 7 20.20 -20.30 -18.89
CA GLU A 7 20.71 -21.59 -19.33
C GLU A 7 19.58 -22.51 -19.81
N ARG A 8 18.41 -22.44 -19.12
CA ARG A 8 17.23 -23.24 -19.50
C ARG A 8 16.66 -22.78 -20.84
N TRP A 9 16.65 -21.47 -21.11
CA TRP A 9 16.21 -20.94 -22.40
C TRP A 9 17.22 -21.23 -23.51
N SER A 10 18.51 -21.09 -23.23
CA SER A 10 19.57 -21.40 -24.19
C SER A 10 19.51 -22.87 -24.61
N ALA A 11 19.31 -23.80 -23.66
CA ALA A 11 19.11 -25.22 -23.96
C ALA A 11 17.84 -25.46 -24.81
N HIS A 12 16.72 -24.81 -24.47
CA HIS A 12 15.47 -24.92 -25.22
C HIS A 12 15.65 -24.56 -26.71
N TYR A 13 16.33 -23.45 -27.00
CA TYR A 13 16.59 -23.02 -28.37
C TYR A 13 17.65 -23.87 -29.08
N ALA A 14 18.70 -24.31 -28.37
CA ALA A 14 19.73 -25.18 -28.93
C ALA A 14 19.19 -26.54 -29.40
N ASP A 15 18.17 -27.06 -28.71
CA ASP A 15 17.48 -28.30 -29.08
C ASP A 15 16.51 -28.13 -30.28
N GLY A 16 16.47 -26.94 -30.90
CA GLY A 16 15.64 -26.65 -32.06
C GLY A 16 14.16 -26.42 -31.74
N ALA A 17 13.81 -26.26 -30.46
CA ALA A 17 12.44 -25.95 -30.07
C ALA A 17 12.06 -24.53 -30.53
N GLY A 18 10.92 -24.43 -31.19
CA GLY A 18 10.33 -23.16 -31.61
C GLY A 18 9.07 -22.83 -30.83
N PHE A 19 8.77 -21.54 -30.74
CA PHE A 19 7.49 -21.07 -30.20
C PHE A 19 6.43 -20.98 -31.29
N ARG A 20 5.19 -20.68 -30.87
CA ARG A 20 4.08 -20.38 -31.77
C ARG A 20 4.50 -19.37 -32.83
N ARG A 21 4.33 -19.76 -34.10
CA ARG A 21 4.59 -18.89 -35.25
C ARG A 21 3.68 -17.67 -35.23
N LEU A 22 4.21 -16.53 -35.69
CA LEU A 22 3.43 -15.30 -35.78
C LEU A 22 2.26 -15.45 -36.77
N GLY A 23 1.02 -15.35 -36.29
CA GLY A 23 -0.21 -15.55 -37.06
C GLY A 23 -0.58 -14.36 -37.94
N ALA A 24 -1.45 -14.59 -38.94
CA ALA A 24 -1.90 -13.54 -39.86
C ALA A 24 -2.73 -12.44 -39.15
N THR A 25 -3.61 -12.83 -38.23
CA THR A 25 -4.45 -11.89 -37.46
C THR A 25 -3.59 -11.00 -36.56
N GLU A 26 -2.57 -11.56 -35.92
CA GLU A 26 -1.63 -10.82 -35.06
C GLU A 26 -0.87 -9.76 -35.87
N ARG A 27 -0.38 -10.14 -37.07
CA ARG A 27 0.27 -9.20 -38.01
C ARG A 27 -0.68 -8.08 -38.41
N ALA A 28 -1.94 -8.42 -38.73
CA ALA A 28 -2.95 -7.44 -39.14
C ALA A 28 -3.28 -6.44 -38.02
N LEU A 29 -3.37 -6.89 -36.77
CA LEU A 29 -3.57 -6.01 -35.61
C LEU A 29 -2.39 -5.06 -35.41
N LEU A 30 -1.15 -5.57 -35.41
CA LEU A 30 0.04 -4.75 -35.27
C LEU A 30 0.13 -3.69 -36.38
N THR A 31 -0.10 -4.06 -37.64
CA THR A 31 -0.10 -3.11 -38.77
C THR A 31 -1.21 -2.05 -38.64
N ARG A 32 -2.39 -2.44 -38.15
CA ARG A 32 -3.54 -1.54 -38.03
C ARG A 32 -3.39 -0.52 -36.90
N TYR A 33 -2.94 -0.99 -35.73
CA TYR A 33 -2.96 -0.19 -34.50
C TYR A 33 -1.61 0.43 -34.14
N ALA A 34 -0.51 -0.05 -34.74
CA ALA A 34 0.82 0.51 -34.59
C ALA A 34 1.53 0.63 -35.95
N PRO A 35 0.99 1.41 -36.91
CA PRO A 35 1.67 1.64 -38.19
C PRO A 35 3.00 2.37 -37.96
N ALA A 36 4.04 1.96 -38.69
CA ALA A 36 5.36 2.56 -38.54
C ALA A 36 5.35 4.03 -39.01
N PRO A 37 5.69 5.00 -38.15
CA PRO A 37 5.96 6.35 -38.61
C PRO A 37 7.23 6.36 -39.46
N GLU A 38 7.46 7.44 -40.21
CA GLU A 38 8.69 7.60 -40.98
C GLU A 38 9.92 7.53 -40.07
N GLY A 39 10.79 6.54 -40.31
CA GLY A 39 11.95 6.29 -39.45
C GLY A 39 11.62 5.75 -38.05
N GLY A 40 10.40 5.24 -37.86
CA GLY A 40 9.90 4.72 -36.59
C GLY A 40 10.76 3.61 -36.00
N ARG A 41 10.74 3.50 -34.67
CA ARG A 41 11.53 2.54 -33.91
C ARG A 41 10.64 1.61 -33.11
N ALA A 42 10.98 0.31 -33.18
CA ALA A 42 10.31 -0.70 -32.38
C ALA A 42 11.30 -1.44 -31.47
N LEU A 43 10.85 -1.81 -30.27
CA LEU A 43 11.54 -2.72 -29.36
C LEU A 43 10.78 -4.05 -29.30
N ASP A 44 11.44 -5.15 -29.66
CA ASP A 44 10.93 -6.52 -29.51
C ASP A 44 11.56 -7.15 -28.26
N VAL A 45 10.78 -7.27 -27.18
CA VAL A 45 11.25 -7.75 -25.87
C VAL A 45 11.06 -9.26 -25.73
N GLY A 46 12.14 -9.98 -25.46
CA GLY A 46 12.13 -11.45 -25.47
C GLY A 46 11.97 -11.97 -26.90
N CYS A 47 12.79 -11.47 -27.81
CA CYS A 47 12.59 -11.63 -29.25
C CYS A 47 12.76 -13.09 -29.73
N GLY A 48 13.37 -13.97 -28.93
CA GLY A 48 13.69 -15.33 -29.31
C GLY A 48 14.46 -15.39 -30.62
N THR A 49 13.99 -16.20 -31.58
CA THR A 49 14.58 -16.32 -32.93
C THR A 49 14.21 -15.18 -33.89
N GLY A 50 13.59 -14.10 -33.40
CA GLY A 50 13.42 -12.84 -34.13
C GLY A 50 12.35 -12.83 -35.22
N GLU A 51 11.36 -13.73 -35.19
CA GLU A 51 10.27 -13.72 -36.19
C GLU A 51 9.47 -12.41 -36.17
N LEU A 52 9.14 -11.92 -34.98
CA LEU A 52 8.40 -10.66 -34.81
C LEU A 52 9.26 -9.46 -35.25
N ALA A 53 10.50 -9.37 -34.77
CA ALA A 53 11.43 -8.34 -35.20
C ALA A 53 11.56 -8.21 -36.73
N ARG A 54 11.67 -9.35 -37.45
CA ARG A 54 11.72 -9.36 -38.92
C ARG A 54 10.42 -8.86 -39.56
N PHE A 55 9.28 -9.19 -38.98
CA PHE A 55 7.99 -8.70 -39.47
C PHE A 55 7.88 -7.18 -39.27
N LEU A 56 8.22 -6.67 -38.08
CA LEU A 56 8.19 -5.24 -37.78
C LEU A 56 9.13 -4.44 -38.70
N ALA A 57 10.32 -4.96 -39.00
CA ALA A 57 11.24 -4.34 -39.94
C ALA A 57 10.67 -4.29 -41.36
N GLY A 58 10.05 -5.37 -41.82
CA GLY A 58 9.34 -5.41 -43.11
C GLY A 58 8.14 -4.47 -43.18
N SER A 59 7.58 -4.07 -42.03
CA SER A 59 6.49 -3.09 -41.90
C SER A 59 7.00 -1.64 -41.79
N GLY A 60 8.31 -1.40 -41.88
CA GLY A 60 8.91 -0.06 -41.93
C GLY A 60 9.59 0.41 -40.63
N TYR A 61 9.60 -0.40 -39.57
CA TYR A 61 10.31 -0.05 -38.33
C TYR A 61 11.82 -0.31 -38.44
N ARG A 62 12.59 0.48 -37.68
CA ARG A 62 13.93 0.10 -37.24
C ARG A 62 13.80 -0.61 -35.90
N VAL A 63 14.18 -1.88 -35.85
CA VAL A 63 13.88 -2.75 -34.71
C VAL A 63 15.13 -3.02 -33.88
N ASP A 64 15.05 -2.76 -32.59
CA ASP A 64 15.95 -3.36 -31.61
C ASP A 64 15.25 -4.57 -30.98
N ALA A 65 15.88 -5.73 -31.10
CA ALA A 65 15.35 -7.01 -30.65
C ALA A 65 16.23 -7.50 -29.50
N VAL A 66 15.64 -7.70 -28.32
CA VAL A 66 16.36 -8.06 -27.10
C VAL A 66 15.94 -9.42 -26.59
N ASP A 67 16.92 -10.22 -26.22
CA ASP A 67 16.72 -11.47 -25.50
C ASP A 67 17.94 -11.71 -24.59
N PHE A 68 17.74 -12.42 -23.49
CA PHE A 68 18.83 -12.72 -22.56
C PHE A 68 19.47 -14.09 -22.83
N ALA A 69 18.90 -14.90 -23.73
CA ALA A 69 19.44 -16.19 -24.14
C ALA A 69 20.35 -16.04 -25.39
N PRO A 70 21.68 -16.21 -25.27
CA PRO A 70 22.60 -16.03 -26.39
C PRO A 70 22.30 -16.93 -27.59
N ALA A 71 21.92 -18.19 -27.34
CA ALA A 71 21.58 -19.16 -28.40
C ALA A 71 20.37 -18.72 -29.24
N ALA A 72 19.41 -17.99 -28.65
CA ALA A 72 18.28 -17.44 -29.38
C ALA A 72 18.73 -16.36 -30.36
N LEU A 73 19.63 -15.48 -29.91
CA LEU A 73 20.17 -14.37 -30.71
C LEU A 73 21.08 -14.85 -31.83
N GLU A 74 21.93 -15.85 -31.58
CA GLU A 74 22.74 -16.49 -32.61
C GLU A 74 21.85 -17.06 -33.72
N ARG A 75 20.80 -17.81 -33.34
CA ARG A 75 19.85 -18.36 -34.30
C ARG A 75 19.06 -17.27 -35.04
N ALA A 76 18.67 -16.20 -34.34
CA ALA A 76 17.98 -15.08 -34.94
C ALA A 76 18.84 -14.37 -36.00
N ALA A 77 20.13 -14.16 -35.70
CA ALA A 77 21.09 -13.58 -36.63
C ALA A 77 21.32 -14.47 -37.86
N ASP A 78 21.45 -15.78 -37.65
CA ASP A 78 21.60 -16.77 -38.72
C ASP A 78 20.36 -16.83 -39.62
N ASP A 79 19.15 -16.79 -39.07
CA ASP A 79 17.91 -16.79 -39.86
C ASP A 79 17.68 -15.43 -40.59
N HIS A 80 18.43 -14.38 -40.22
CA HIS A 80 18.28 -13.03 -40.75
C HIS A 80 19.20 -12.71 -41.94
N GLN A 81 20.25 -13.51 -42.21
CA GLN A 81 21.38 -13.26 -43.16
C GLN A 81 21.16 -12.09 -44.15
N GLY A 82 21.45 -10.86 -43.72
CA GLY A 82 21.54 -9.68 -44.60
C GLY A 82 20.26 -8.87 -44.84
N ARG A 83 19.17 -9.07 -44.09
CA ARG A 83 18.03 -8.13 -44.13
C ARG A 83 18.39 -6.85 -43.38
N GLU A 84 18.06 -5.69 -43.94
CA GLU A 84 18.26 -4.41 -43.26
C GLU A 84 17.14 -4.16 -42.24
N GLY A 85 17.45 -3.49 -41.13
CA GLY A 85 16.45 -2.91 -40.22
C GLY A 85 16.23 -3.59 -38.87
N VAL A 86 16.89 -4.71 -38.57
CA VAL A 86 16.86 -5.35 -37.23
C VAL A 86 18.25 -5.36 -36.60
N ARG A 87 18.33 -5.08 -35.30
CA ARG A 87 19.54 -5.24 -34.48
C ARG A 87 19.21 -6.12 -33.28
N TYR A 88 20.01 -7.16 -33.06
CA TYR A 88 19.86 -8.10 -31.95
C TYR A 88 20.82 -7.75 -30.82
N HIS A 89 20.31 -7.67 -29.59
CA HIS A 89 21.11 -7.27 -28.42
C HIS A 89 20.89 -8.24 -27.25
N PRO A 90 21.97 -8.75 -26.61
CA PRO A 90 21.85 -9.49 -25.37
C PRO A 90 21.42 -8.54 -24.25
N HIS A 91 20.22 -8.74 -23.70
CA HIS A 91 19.70 -7.89 -22.62
C HIS A 91 18.62 -8.63 -21.81
N ASP A 92 18.81 -8.67 -20.49
CA ASP A 92 17.81 -9.14 -19.53
C ASP A 92 16.92 -7.97 -19.11
N ILE A 93 15.70 -7.92 -19.66
CA ILE A 93 14.77 -6.82 -19.41
C ILE A 93 14.35 -6.68 -17.93
N GLU A 94 14.48 -7.73 -17.11
CA GLU A 94 14.19 -7.66 -15.68
C GLU A 94 15.38 -7.12 -14.88
N ARG A 95 16.61 -7.47 -15.27
CA ARG A 95 17.79 -7.28 -14.42
C ARG A 95 18.70 -6.17 -14.89
N ASP A 96 18.88 -6.03 -16.18
CA ASP A 96 19.82 -5.08 -16.75
C ASP A 96 19.30 -3.64 -16.62
N ASP A 97 20.23 -2.70 -16.68
CA ASP A 97 19.89 -1.29 -16.68
C ASP A 97 19.26 -0.94 -18.03
N PRO A 98 18.01 -0.44 -18.06
CA PRO A 98 17.37 -0.11 -19.31
C PRO A 98 18.12 0.99 -20.09
N GLU A 99 18.98 1.80 -19.47
CA GLU A 99 19.88 2.74 -20.17
C GLU A 99 20.85 2.05 -21.13
N GLN A 100 21.08 0.74 -20.99
CA GLN A 100 21.89 -0.06 -21.91
C GLN A 100 21.16 -0.37 -23.23
N LEU A 101 19.85 -0.12 -23.30
CA LEU A 101 19.12 -0.23 -24.56
C LEU A 101 19.59 0.85 -25.55
N PRO A 102 19.66 0.56 -26.86
CA PRO A 102 20.21 1.48 -27.86
C PRO A 102 19.50 2.84 -27.93
N HIS A 103 18.23 2.88 -27.53
CA HIS A 103 17.40 4.07 -27.56
C HIS A 103 16.64 4.27 -26.25
N GLN A 104 16.47 5.54 -25.88
CA GLN A 104 15.74 5.96 -24.69
C GLN A 104 14.22 5.74 -24.82
N ALA A 105 13.67 5.83 -26.04
CA ALA A 105 12.24 5.65 -26.26
C ALA A 105 11.91 5.14 -27.68
N TYR A 106 10.79 4.43 -27.80
CA TYR A 106 10.33 3.73 -29.00
C TYR A 106 8.89 4.14 -29.36
N ASP A 107 8.55 4.02 -30.64
CA ASP A 107 7.18 4.25 -31.14
C ASP A 107 6.30 3.01 -30.91
N LEU A 108 6.93 1.81 -30.88
CA LEU A 108 6.29 0.54 -30.55
C LEU A 108 7.18 -0.28 -29.63
N ILE A 109 6.63 -0.82 -28.56
CA ILE A 109 7.28 -1.84 -27.72
C ILE A 109 6.40 -3.07 -27.73
N VAL A 110 6.94 -4.25 -28.01
CA VAL A 110 6.15 -5.49 -28.02
C VAL A 110 6.75 -6.51 -27.05
N LEU A 111 5.92 -7.03 -26.15
CA LEU A 111 6.20 -8.23 -25.36
C LEU A 111 5.35 -9.36 -25.93
N ARG A 112 5.97 -10.23 -26.72
CA ARG A 112 5.26 -11.35 -27.34
C ARG A 112 5.62 -12.66 -26.66
N LEU A 113 4.62 -13.32 -26.08
CA LEU A 113 4.70 -14.64 -25.45
C LEU A 113 5.76 -14.74 -24.33
N CYS A 114 6.24 -13.61 -23.82
CA CYS A 114 7.31 -13.56 -22.82
C CYS A 114 6.83 -13.04 -21.45
N VAL A 115 5.74 -12.27 -21.40
CA VAL A 115 5.27 -11.58 -20.18
C VAL A 115 4.97 -12.54 -19.02
N ALA A 116 4.46 -13.74 -19.31
CA ALA A 116 4.15 -14.75 -18.30
C ALA A 116 5.40 -15.25 -17.55
N PHE A 117 6.58 -15.17 -18.19
CA PHE A 117 7.85 -15.64 -17.64
C PHE A 117 8.58 -14.59 -16.79
N LEU A 118 8.14 -13.33 -16.84
CA LEU A 118 8.72 -12.27 -16.02
C LEU A 118 8.34 -12.49 -14.54
N GLY A 119 9.32 -12.37 -13.64
CA GLY A 119 9.12 -12.41 -12.21
C GLY A 119 8.52 -11.11 -11.66
N ASP A 120 9.03 -9.95 -12.09
CA ASP A 120 8.61 -8.61 -11.66
C ASP A 120 7.92 -7.84 -12.78
N ARG A 121 6.78 -8.38 -13.25
CA ARG A 121 6.01 -7.84 -14.38
C ARG A 121 5.66 -6.36 -14.21
N THR A 122 5.18 -5.97 -13.02
CA THR A 122 4.77 -4.58 -12.75
C THR A 122 5.94 -3.62 -12.90
N ARG A 123 7.12 -3.94 -12.34
CA ARG A 123 8.32 -3.11 -12.50
C ARG A 123 8.76 -3.02 -13.97
N VAL A 124 8.79 -4.13 -14.68
CA VAL A 124 9.18 -4.16 -16.10
C VAL A 124 8.23 -3.32 -16.95
N LEU A 125 6.92 -3.52 -16.81
CA LEU A 125 5.91 -2.78 -17.58
C LEU A 125 5.95 -1.28 -17.25
N ASN A 126 6.17 -0.89 -16.00
CA ASN A 126 6.37 0.52 -15.63
C ASN A 126 7.58 1.14 -16.32
N ARG A 127 8.73 0.43 -16.33
CA ARG A 127 9.95 0.89 -17.01
C ARG A 127 9.79 0.98 -18.53
N LEU A 128 9.09 0.01 -19.13
CA LEU A 128 8.81 0.03 -20.56
C LEU A 128 7.82 1.14 -20.92
N ARG A 129 6.83 1.42 -20.07
CA ARG A 129 5.89 2.53 -20.23
C ARG A 129 6.62 3.88 -20.32
N GLU A 130 7.64 4.10 -19.50
CA GLU A 130 8.48 5.32 -19.54
C GLU A 130 9.29 5.46 -20.84
N ARG A 131 9.40 4.38 -21.61
CA ARG A 131 10.12 4.33 -22.89
C ARG A 131 9.20 4.34 -24.09
N VAL A 132 7.90 4.49 -23.89
CA VAL A 132 6.97 4.72 -25.00
C VAL A 132 6.94 6.21 -25.31
N ARG A 133 7.22 6.56 -26.57
CA ARG A 133 7.14 7.94 -27.05
C ARG A 133 5.70 8.46 -26.95
N PRO A 134 5.49 9.79 -26.90
CA PRO A 134 4.17 10.36 -27.08
C PRO A 134 3.53 9.85 -28.38
N GLY A 135 2.32 9.27 -28.28
CA GLY A 135 1.62 8.65 -29.41
C GLY A 135 2.08 7.23 -29.76
N GLY A 136 3.10 6.69 -29.08
CA GLY A 136 3.53 5.31 -29.24
C GLY A 136 2.65 4.31 -28.47
N VAL A 137 2.92 3.03 -28.72
CA VAL A 137 2.12 1.91 -28.18
C VAL A 137 3.02 0.88 -27.51
N LEU A 138 2.60 0.38 -26.34
CA LEU A 138 3.11 -0.87 -25.80
C LEU A 138 2.10 -1.98 -26.09
N CYS A 139 2.55 -3.06 -26.73
CA CYS A 139 1.72 -4.20 -27.07
C CYS A 139 2.17 -5.43 -26.28
N VAL A 140 1.25 -6.05 -25.55
CA VAL A 140 1.46 -7.35 -24.91
C VAL A 140 0.66 -8.39 -25.66
N ILE A 141 1.31 -9.47 -26.08
CA ILE A 141 0.63 -10.62 -26.70
C ILE A 141 0.91 -11.84 -25.84
N THR A 142 -0.11 -12.39 -25.20
CA THR A 142 0.04 -13.48 -24.23
C THR A 142 -1.07 -14.51 -24.36
N PRO A 143 -0.82 -15.80 -24.11
CA PRO A 143 -1.89 -16.78 -23.97
C PRO A 143 -2.80 -16.46 -22.78
N VAL A 144 -4.08 -16.79 -22.91
CA VAL A 144 -5.10 -16.66 -21.85
C VAL A 144 -5.22 -17.98 -21.10
N ALA A 145 -5.14 -17.95 -19.76
CA ALA A 145 -5.03 -19.15 -18.92
C ALA A 145 -6.21 -20.12 -19.06
N GLU A 146 -7.40 -19.58 -19.35
CA GLU A 146 -8.65 -20.29 -19.59
C GLU A 146 -8.66 -21.01 -20.94
N ALA A 147 -7.90 -20.51 -21.92
CA ALA A 147 -7.83 -21.05 -23.27
C ALA A 147 -6.71 -22.09 -23.45
N VAL A 148 -5.87 -22.30 -22.44
CA VAL A 148 -4.77 -23.29 -22.46
C VAL A 148 -5.01 -24.44 -21.48
N PRO A 149 -4.53 -25.67 -21.77
CA PRO A 149 -4.60 -26.78 -20.82
C PRO A 149 -3.94 -26.43 -19.47
N GLU A 150 -4.48 -26.95 -18.38
CA GLU A 150 -4.06 -26.64 -17.01
C GLU A 150 -2.53 -26.79 -16.81
N GLN A 151 -1.94 -27.84 -17.38
CA GLN A 151 -0.51 -28.15 -17.29
C GLN A 151 0.37 -27.08 -17.97
N ARG A 152 -0.21 -26.24 -18.82
CA ARG A 152 0.46 -25.16 -19.56
C ARG A 152 0.09 -23.77 -19.05
N ARG A 153 -0.71 -23.61 -18.01
CA ARG A 153 -1.09 -22.28 -17.50
C ARG A 153 0.08 -21.42 -17.05
N GLY A 154 1.24 -22.01 -16.72
CA GLY A 154 2.46 -21.27 -16.40
C GLY A 154 3.04 -20.44 -17.57
N ILE A 155 2.51 -20.57 -18.78
CA ILE A 155 2.87 -19.76 -19.97
C ILE A 155 1.78 -18.76 -20.37
N ALA A 156 0.75 -18.59 -19.55
CA ALA A 156 -0.42 -17.77 -19.82
C ALA A 156 -0.67 -16.80 -18.65
N LEU A 157 -1.49 -15.78 -18.90
CA LEU A 157 -2.05 -14.91 -17.85
C LEU A 157 -3.54 -15.19 -17.71
N ASP A 158 -4.06 -15.09 -16.49
CA ASP A 158 -5.51 -15.08 -16.25
C ASP A 158 -6.13 -13.72 -16.58
N GLU A 159 -7.46 -13.65 -16.59
CA GLU A 159 -8.22 -12.43 -16.89
C GLU A 159 -7.87 -11.26 -15.96
N ALA A 160 -7.65 -11.51 -14.68
CA ALA A 160 -7.29 -10.46 -13.72
C ALA A 160 -5.86 -9.95 -13.96
N GLU A 161 -4.92 -10.83 -14.28
CA GLU A 161 -3.56 -10.46 -14.66
C GLU A 161 -3.52 -9.67 -15.97
N ILE A 162 -4.39 -10.00 -16.95
CA ILE A 162 -4.51 -9.26 -18.22
C ILE A 162 -5.08 -7.86 -17.96
N ASP A 163 -6.12 -7.73 -17.13
CA ASP A 163 -6.69 -6.42 -16.76
C ASP A 163 -5.66 -5.51 -16.08
N LEU A 164 -4.78 -6.08 -15.25
CA LEU A 164 -3.70 -5.33 -14.59
C LEU A 164 -2.69 -4.73 -15.57
N LEU A 165 -2.55 -5.24 -16.80
CA LEU A 165 -1.66 -4.66 -17.81
C LEU A 165 -2.07 -3.23 -18.19
N GLY A 166 -3.37 -2.91 -18.11
CA GLY A 166 -3.91 -1.58 -18.37
C GLY A 166 -3.55 -0.53 -17.30
N ALA A 167 -2.98 -0.94 -16.17
CA ALA A 167 -2.66 -0.03 -15.08
C ALA A 167 -1.63 1.03 -15.51
N GLY A 168 -2.00 2.30 -15.29
CA GLY A 168 -1.16 3.45 -15.61
C GLY A 168 -1.15 3.83 -17.10
N TRP A 169 -2.19 3.45 -17.84
CA TRP A 169 -2.42 3.86 -19.22
C TRP A 169 -3.76 4.57 -19.36
N THR A 170 -3.86 5.46 -20.33
CA THR A 170 -5.11 6.19 -20.66
C THR A 170 -6.06 5.27 -21.42
N SER A 171 -5.51 4.39 -22.26
CA SER A 171 -6.26 3.40 -23.02
C SER A 171 -5.54 2.04 -22.97
N ALA A 172 -6.35 0.98 -22.85
CA ALA A 172 -5.95 -0.41 -22.92
C ALA A 172 -6.97 -1.15 -23.79
N ASP A 173 -6.64 -1.35 -25.07
CA ASP A 173 -7.52 -1.99 -26.04
C ASP A 173 -7.13 -3.47 -26.19
N ARG A 174 -8.04 -4.37 -25.85
CA ARG A 174 -7.84 -5.83 -25.96
C ARG A 174 -8.49 -6.38 -27.22
N HIS A 175 -7.77 -7.28 -27.90
CA HIS A 175 -8.27 -8.12 -28.96
C HIS A 175 -7.92 -9.59 -28.69
N ASP A 176 -8.92 -10.46 -28.69
CA ASP A 176 -8.70 -11.90 -28.57
C ASP A 176 -8.44 -12.53 -29.95
N VAL A 177 -7.37 -13.31 -30.06
CA VAL A 177 -6.93 -13.99 -31.29
C VAL A 177 -6.64 -15.45 -30.94
N ASP A 178 -7.55 -16.35 -31.31
CA ASP A 178 -7.52 -17.75 -30.90
C ASP A 178 -7.47 -17.86 -29.35
N ASP A 179 -6.38 -18.39 -28.79
CA ASP A 179 -6.05 -18.53 -27.38
C ASP A 179 -5.15 -17.40 -26.83
N LEU A 180 -4.96 -16.30 -27.59
CA LEU A 180 -4.15 -15.15 -27.20
C LEU A 180 -5.00 -13.92 -26.91
N ALA A 181 -4.57 -13.15 -25.90
CA ALA A 181 -4.94 -11.75 -25.75
C ALA A 181 -3.84 -10.87 -26.36
N VAL A 182 -4.24 -9.94 -27.23
CA VAL A 182 -3.43 -8.85 -27.76
C VAL A 182 -3.89 -7.56 -27.08
N VAL A 183 -3.09 -7.02 -26.18
CA VAL A 183 -3.40 -5.81 -25.40
C VAL A 183 -2.53 -4.67 -25.90
N LEU A 184 -3.18 -3.62 -26.40
CA LEU A 184 -2.56 -2.40 -26.91
C LEU A 184 -2.72 -1.29 -25.86
N LEU A 185 -1.61 -0.78 -25.35
CA LEU A 185 -1.56 0.18 -24.26
C LEU A 185 -1.02 1.51 -24.79
N SER A 186 -1.76 2.59 -24.53
CA SER A 186 -1.41 3.93 -25.03
C SER A 186 -1.70 5.04 -24.02
N GLY A 187 -0.95 6.13 -24.14
CA GLY A 187 -1.03 7.30 -23.26
C GLY A 187 -0.65 7.00 -21.81
N PRO A 188 0.64 6.93 -21.45
CA PRO A 188 1.08 6.78 -20.06
C PRO A 188 0.39 7.80 -19.13
N ALA A 189 -0.25 7.34 -18.05
CA ALA A 189 -0.95 8.20 -17.09
C ALA A 189 -0.79 7.66 -15.66
N PRO A 190 -0.74 8.51 -14.62
CA PRO A 190 -0.74 8.04 -13.25
C PRO A 190 -2.07 7.32 -12.92
N ALA A 191 -1.99 6.10 -12.41
CA ALA A 191 -3.16 5.38 -11.93
C ALA A 191 -3.68 6.00 -10.63
N ARG A 192 -5.01 6.08 -10.47
CA ARG A 192 -5.62 6.50 -9.20
C ARG A 192 -5.37 5.42 -8.15
N VAL A 193 -4.75 5.78 -7.03
CA VAL A 193 -4.57 4.87 -5.90
C VAL A 193 -5.91 4.69 -5.18
N THR A 194 -6.36 3.45 -5.04
CA THR A 194 -7.54 3.07 -4.25
C THR A 194 -7.10 2.22 -3.05
N HIS A 195 -7.81 2.35 -1.93
CA HIS A 195 -7.60 1.53 -0.73
C HIS A 195 -8.85 0.65 -0.50
N ALA A 196 -8.63 -0.51 0.09
CA ALA A 196 -9.70 -1.43 0.47
C ALA A 196 -9.33 -2.13 1.77
N ASP A 197 -10.30 -2.26 2.67
CA ASP A 197 -10.12 -3.04 3.88
C ASP A 197 -10.17 -4.53 3.55
N ARG A 198 -9.29 -5.30 4.20
CA ARG A 198 -9.48 -6.74 4.29
C ARG A 198 -10.58 -6.99 5.32
N GLY A 199 -11.35 -8.07 5.14
CA GLY A 199 -12.55 -8.35 5.92
C GLY A 199 -12.38 -8.22 7.45
N ARG A 200 -13.51 -8.19 8.17
CA ARG A 200 -13.55 -7.87 9.61
C ARG A 200 -12.47 -8.61 10.43
N PRO A 201 -11.59 -7.89 11.17
CA PRO A 201 -10.52 -8.51 11.94
C PRO A 201 -11.05 -9.26 13.17
N SER A 202 -10.26 -10.21 13.68
CA SER A 202 -10.53 -10.87 14.95
C SER A 202 -10.17 -9.95 16.14
N PRO A 203 -10.98 -9.93 17.23
CA PRO A 203 -10.64 -9.21 18.45
C PRO A 203 -9.39 -9.83 19.12
N HIS A 204 -8.37 -9.02 19.42
CA HIS A 204 -7.08 -9.48 19.96
C HIS A 204 -6.43 -8.52 20.97
N ALA A 205 -7.12 -7.43 21.36
CA ALA A 205 -6.61 -6.44 22.28
C ALA A 205 -7.66 -6.07 23.34
N LEU A 206 -7.21 -5.71 24.53
CA LEU A 206 -8.04 -5.07 25.54
C LEU A 206 -8.01 -3.56 25.31
N THR A 207 -9.16 -2.94 25.09
CA THR A 207 -9.28 -1.47 24.96
C THR A 207 -10.00 -0.88 26.16
N GLY A 208 -9.50 0.24 26.65
CA GLY A 208 -10.17 1.03 27.70
C GLY A 208 -9.80 2.51 27.65
N ALA A 209 -10.46 3.30 28.48
CA ALA A 209 -10.17 4.72 28.64
C ALA A 209 -10.25 5.10 30.12
N GLY A 210 -9.36 5.98 30.56
CA GLY A 210 -9.42 6.57 31.90
C GLY A 210 -9.54 8.09 31.84
N ALA A 211 -10.40 8.63 32.69
CA ALA A 211 -10.67 10.06 32.78
C ALA A 211 -9.85 10.71 33.90
N VAL A 212 -9.10 11.74 33.55
CA VAL A 212 -8.51 12.69 34.49
C VAL A 212 -9.44 13.88 34.62
N VAL A 213 -10.04 14.02 35.80
CA VAL A 213 -10.80 15.20 36.21
C VAL A 213 -10.06 15.93 37.32
N THR A 214 -10.16 17.25 37.32
CA THR A 214 -9.60 18.10 38.37
C THR A 214 -10.66 19.04 38.91
N ASP A 215 -10.70 19.22 40.23
CA ASP A 215 -11.57 20.23 40.83
C ASP A 215 -11.06 21.67 40.59
N ALA A 216 -11.79 22.65 41.09
CA ALA A 216 -11.43 24.07 40.96
C ALA A 216 -10.09 24.44 41.64
N ARG A 217 -9.54 23.57 42.49
CA ARG A 217 -8.24 23.74 43.15
C ARG A 217 -7.11 22.98 42.44
N GLY A 218 -7.42 22.25 41.36
CA GLY A 218 -6.45 21.46 40.62
C GLY A 218 -6.17 20.08 41.22
N ARG A 219 -6.95 19.64 42.21
CA ARG A 219 -6.84 18.30 42.81
C ARG A 219 -7.44 17.28 41.86
N VAL A 220 -6.82 16.10 41.77
CA VAL A 220 -7.30 15.01 40.90
C VAL A 220 -8.20 14.05 41.67
N LEU A 221 -9.25 13.55 41.01
CA LEU A 221 -10.15 12.55 41.59
C LEU A 221 -9.54 11.15 41.47
N LEU A 222 -9.51 10.41 42.57
CA LEU A 222 -9.17 8.98 42.59
C LEU A 222 -10.18 8.18 43.41
N GLY A 223 -10.48 6.98 42.94
CA GLY A 223 -11.33 6.01 43.61
C GLY A 223 -10.48 4.99 44.34
N LEU A 224 -10.79 4.71 45.60
CA LEU A 224 -10.19 3.59 46.32
C LEU A 224 -11.06 2.35 46.10
N SER A 225 -10.56 1.39 45.33
CA SER A 225 -11.29 0.18 45.01
C SER A 225 -11.50 -0.72 46.24
N VAL A 226 -12.45 -1.67 46.15
CA VAL A 226 -12.68 -2.68 47.19
C VAL A 226 -11.47 -3.59 47.43
N SER A 227 -10.55 -3.71 46.46
CA SER A 227 -9.28 -4.42 46.58
C SER A 227 -8.16 -3.55 47.16
N GLY A 228 -8.41 -2.26 47.42
CA GLY A 228 -7.47 -1.35 48.07
C GLY A 228 -6.43 -0.74 47.12
N ILE A 229 -6.77 -0.64 45.83
CA ILE A 229 -5.97 0.00 44.78
C ILE A 229 -6.61 1.35 44.45
N TRP A 230 -5.79 2.38 44.24
CA TRP A 230 -6.26 3.68 43.75
C TRP A 230 -6.38 3.66 42.22
N GLU A 231 -7.47 4.20 41.70
CA GLU A 231 -7.69 4.29 40.25
C GLU A 231 -8.41 5.57 39.82
N LEU A 232 -8.16 5.99 38.58
CA LEU A 232 -8.97 7.01 37.92
C LEU A 232 -10.32 6.37 37.53
N PRO A 233 -11.38 7.18 37.41
CA PRO A 233 -12.61 6.70 36.79
C PRO A 233 -12.34 6.24 35.36
N GLY A 234 -12.87 5.09 34.96
CA GLY A 234 -12.63 4.55 33.63
C GLY A 234 -12.82 3.06 33.50
N GLY A 235 -13.05 2.62 32.26
CA GLY A 235 -13.41 1.25 31.98
C GLY A 235 -13.13 0.83 30.54
N LYS A 236 -13.71 -0.31 30.16
CA LYS A 236 -13.51 -0.90 28.83
C LYS A 236 -14.44 -0.23 27.83
N ASN A 237 -13.97 -0.07 26.60
CA ASN A 237 -14.85 0.37 25.53
C ASN A 237 -15.92 -0.68 25.24
N ALA A 238 -17.16 -0.23 25.06
CA ALA A 238 -18.21 -1.01 24.42
C ALA A 238 -17.96 -1.16 22.92
N ALA A 239 -18.65 -2.12 22.29
CA ALA A 239 -18.51 -2.37 20.86
C ALA A 239 -18.98 -1.15 20.04
N GLY A 240 -18.06 -0.55 19.28
CA GLY A 240 -18.33 0.64 18.46
C GLY A 240 -18.22 1.97 19.22
N GLU A 241 -17.78 1.95 20.48
CA GLU A 241 -17.64 3.14 21.32
C GLU A 241 -16.25 3.79 21.19
N ASP A 242 -16.21 5.12 21.02
CA ASP A 242 -14.97 5.89 21.04
C ASP A 242 -14.37 5.96 22.45
N PHE A 243 -13.04 6.15 22.55
CA PHE A 243 -12.36 6.25 23.83
C PHE A 243 -12.83 7.44 24.70
N ARG A 244 -13.17 8.58 24.10
CA ARG A 244 -13.67 9.73 24.85
C ARG A 244 -15.05 9.46 25.42
N ASP A 245 -15.91 8.85 24.62
CA ASP A 245 -17.27 8.49 25.02
C ASP A 245 -17.22 7.47 26.17
N ALA A 246 -16.35 6.46 26.08
CA ALA A 246 -16.11 5.52 27.17
C ALA A 246 -15.67 6.24 28.45
N ALA A 247 -14.68 7.14 28.38
CA ALA A 247 -14.21 7.87 29.56
C ALA A 247 -15.29 8.77 30.20
N VAL A 248 -16.14 9.41 29.38
CA VAL A 248 -17.27 10.24 29.84
C VAL A 248 -18.35 9.38 30.51
N ARG A 249 -18.72 8.26 29.87
CA ARG A 249 -19.73 7.33 30.40
C ARG A 249 -19.27 6.73 31.73
N GLU A 250 -18.07 6.19 31.79
CA GLU A 250 -17.52 5.54 32.99
C GLU A 250 -17.39 6.55 34.14
N LEU A 251 -17.00 7.79 33.85
CA LEU A 251 -16.98 8.85 34.86
C LEU A 251 -18.37 9.09 35.47
N GLU A 252 -19.42 9.17 34.65
CA GLU A 252 -20.79 9.35 35.15
C GLU A 252 -21.29 8.09 35.89
N GLU A 253 -21.08 6.91 35.31
CA GLU A 253 -21.53 5.62 35.86
C GLU A 253 -20.88 5.31 37.21
N GLU A 254 -19.59 5.58 37.40
CA GLU A 254 -18.84 5.22 38.62
C GLU A 254 -18.83 6.31 39.70
N THR A 255 -19.00 7.58 39.32
CA THR A 255 -18.86 8.74 40.23
C THR A 255 -20.12 9.58 40.37
N GLY A 256 -21.08 9.47 39.45
CA GLY A 256 -22.22 10.38 39.34
C GLY A 256 -21.86 11.79 38.86
N LEU A 257 -20.60 12.06 38.49
CA LEU A 257 -20.21 13.32 37.87
C LEU A 257 -20.62 13.36 36.40
N VAL A 258 -21.40 14.36 36.03
CA VAL A 258 -21.85 14.54 34.64
C VAL A 258 -20.84 15.42 33.92
N ALA A 259 -20.02 14.83 33.05
CA ALA A 259 -19.03 15.55 32.27
C ALA A 259 -19.63 16.38 31.13
N ASP A 260 -19.01 17.53 30.86
CA ASP A 260 -19.15 18.19 29.56
C ASP A 260 -18.34 17.41 28.51
N ALA A 261 -19.03 16.55 27.77
CA ALA A 261 -18.42 15.73 26.72
C ALA A 261 -17.68 16.56 25.67
N SER A 262 -18.13 17.80 25.41
CA SER A 262 -17.47 18.70 24.46
C SER A 262 -16.12 19.20 24.96
N GLY A 263 -15.83 19.06 26.26
CA GLY A 263 -14.56 19.35 26.92
C GLY A 263 -13.66 18.13 27.15
N ALA A 264 -14.07 16.92 26.75
CA ALA A 264 -13.25 15.72 26.88
C ALA A 264 -12.21 15.64 25.75
N ARG A 265 -10.92 15.47 26.10
CA ARG A 265 -9.80 15.44 25.15
C ARG A 265 -8.86 14.28 25.43
N SER A 266 -8.58 13.45 24.43
CA SER A 266 -7.57 12.40 24.53
C SER A 266 -6.17 13.01 24.39
N ALA A 267 -5.31 12.83 25.38
CA ALA A 267 -3.93 13.31 25.37
C ALA A 267 -2.95 12.29 24.77
N ALA A 268 -3.20 11.01 24.98
CA ALA A 268 -2.39 9.93 24.43
C ALA A 268 -3.16 8.61 24.35
N LEU A 269 -2.70 7.72 23.48
CA LEU A 269 -2.93 6.28 23.59
C LEU A 269 -1.73 5.62 24.26
N LEU A 270 -2.00 4.80 25.26
CA LEU A 270 -1.01 4.09 26.06
C LEU A 270 -1.12 2.61 25.75
N MET A 271 -0.02 1.97 25.38
CA MET A 271 0.01 0.56 25.03
C MET A 271 1.00 -0.20 25.90
N ASP A 272 0.49 -1.17 26.65
CA ASP A 272 1.26 -2.14 27.42
C ASP A 272 0.81 -3.57 27.12
N SER A 273 1.34 -4.52 27.88
CA SER A 273 0.94 -5.93 27.78
C SER A 273 0.52 -6.45 29.14
N VAL A 274 -0.61 -7.14 29.18
CA VAL A 274 -1.13 -7.79 30.38
C VAL A 274 -1.50 -9.23 30.05
N HIS A 275 -0.88 -10.18 30.75
CA HIS A 275 -1.06 -11.62 30.52
C HIS A 275 -0.90 -12.06 29.04
N GLY A 276 0.02 -11.42 28.31
CA GLY A 276 0.29 -11.72 26.89
C GLY A 276 -0.68 -11.07 25.91
N MET A 277 -1.64 -10.27 26.38
CA MET A 277 -2.54 -9.50 25.53
C MET A 277 -2.09 -8.03 25.46
N PRO A 278 -2.05 -7.41 24.27
CA PRO A 278 -1.92 -5.97 24.15
C PRO A 278 -3.09 -5.29 24.85
N ARG A 279 -2.79 -4.34 25.73
CA ARG A 279 -3.80 -3.46 26.32
C ARG A 279 -3.52 -2.04 25.85
N LEU A 280 -4.56 -1.42 25.30
CA LEU A 280 -4.58 -0.06 24.80
C LEU A 280 -5.49 0.76 25.70
N THR A 281 -4.95 1.78 26.35
CA THR A 281 -5.69 2.69 27.24
C THR A 281 -5.59 4.12 26.74
N ALA A 282 -6.72 4.79 26.53
CA ALA A 282 -6.72 6.21 26.25
C ALA A 282 -6.63 7.05 27.53
N ALA A 283 -5.72 8.03 27.53
CA ALA A 283 -5.60 9.05 28.57
C ALA A 283 -6.50 10.23 28.21
N VAL A 284 -7.65 10.37 28.88
CA VAL A 284 -8.63 11.42 28.56
C VAL A 284 -8.65 12.48 29.67
N ARG A 285 -8.53 13.76 29.32
CA ARG A 285 -8.79 14.88 30.23
C ARG A 285 -10.23 15.31 30.08
N VAL A 286 -10.94 15.45 31.18
CA VAL A 286 -12.28 16.06 31.22
C VAL A 286 -12.15 17.42 31.91
N ALA A 287 -12.36 18.50 31.16
CA ALA A 287 -12.14 19.87 31.63
C ALA A 287 -13.32 20.46 32.42
N GLY A 288 -14.53 19.98 32.20
CA GLY A 288 -15.75 20.47 32.84
C GLY A 288 -16.69 19.33 33.22
N TYR A 289 -17.32 19.47 34.39
CA TYR A 289 -18.32 18.52 34.91
C TYR A 289 -19.26 19.21 35.89
N THR A 290 -20.38 18.56 36.22
CA THR A 290 -21.31 18.98 37.27
C THR A 290 -21.61 17.82 38.24
N GLY A 291 -22.04 18.15 39.45
CA GLY A 291 -22.30 17.18 40.52
C GLY A 291 -21.16 17.07 41.53
N GLU A 292 -21.36 16.19 42.51
CA GLU A 292 -20.37 15.82 43.51
C GLU A 292 -20.07 14.31 43.38
N PRO A 293 -18.82 13.87 43.53
CA PRO A 293 -18.48 12.47 43.36
C PRO A 293 -19.13 11.63 44.46
N THR A 294 -19.87 10.62 44.06
CA THR A 294 -20.54 9.66 44.93
C THR A 294 -20.24 8.25 44.48
N VAL A 295 -20.31 7.30 45.41
CA VAL A 295 -20.12 5.87 45.08
C VAL A 295 -21.44 5.32 44.55
N THR A 296 -21.54 5.18 43.25
CA THR A 296 -22.67 4.55 42.54
C THR A 296 -22.53 3.03 42.50
N GLU A 297 -21.29 2.55 42.47
CA GLU A 297 -20.94 1.12 42.40
C GLU A 297 -20.16 0.66 43.63
N PRO A 298 -20.81 0.50 44.80
CA PRO A 298 -20.15 0.20 46.08
C PRO A 298 -19.49 -1.18 46.15
N HIS A 299 -19.73 -2.02 45.14
CA HIS A 299 -19.11 -3.34 45.01
C HIS A 299 -17.74 -3.28 44.30
N LEU A 300 -17.42 -2.18 43.62
CA LEU A 300 -16.13 -1.94 42.95
C LEU A 300 -15.32 -0.87 43.69
N ILE A 301 -15.97 0.22 44.09
CA ILE A 301 -15.33 1.39 44.72
C ILE A 301 -15.79 1.55 46.17
N ARG A 302 -14.86 1.79 47.10
CA ARG A 302 -15.17 2.08 48.51
C ARG A 302 -15.51 3.54 48.72
N ARG A 303 -14.77 4.44 48.05
CA ARG A 303 -14.95 5.91 48.12
C ARG A 303 -14.14 6.62 47.04
N TRP A 304 -14.55 7.84 46.76
CA TRP A 304 -13.86 8.80 45.89
C TRP A 304 -13.22 9.91 46.71
N GLU A 305 -12.00 10.30 46.36
CA GLU A 305 -11.23 11.35 47.06
C GLU A 305 -10.54 12.30 46.08
N TRP A 306 -10.49 13.58 46.45
CA TRP A 306 -9.72 14.61 45.74
C TRP A 306 -8.31 14.70 46.34
N HIS A 307 -7.29 14.42 45.53
CA HIS A 307 -5.88 14.43 45.94
C HIS A 307 -5.13 15.61 45.34
N GLU A 308 -4.28 16.25 46.14
CA GLU A 308 -3.27 17.15 45.60
C GLU A 308 -2.33 16.35 44.69
N VAL A 309 -2.06 16.87 43.49
CA VAL A 309 -1.22 16.18 42.51
C VAL A 309 0.18 15.90 43.08
N ALA A 310 0.71 16.82 43.87
CA ALA A 310 2.02 16.68 44.52
C ALA A 310 2.07 15.54 45.56
N ASP A 311 0.93 15.10 46.08
CA ASP A 311 0.85 14.05 47.10
C ASP A 311 0.75 12.65 46.50
N LEU A 312 0.48 12.53 45.19
CA LEU A 312 0.32 11.23 44.52
C LEU A 312 1.50 10.25 44.70
N PRO A 313 2.77 10.68 44.73
CA PRO A 313 3.90 9.78 45.00
C PRO A 313 3.90 9.21 46.43
N THR A 314 3.10 9.78 47.33
CA THR A 314 3.02 9.40 48.75
C THR A 314 1.78 8.57 49.09
N LEU A 315 0.98 8.16 48.10
CA LEU A 315 -0.18 7.31 48.31
C LEU A 315 0.25 6.01 49.02
N GLY A 316 -0.25 5.78 50.25
CA GLY A 316 0.06 4.59 51.04
C GLY A 316 -0.53 3.27 50.52
N ARG A 317 -1.04 3.27 49.28
CA ARG A 317 -1.67 2.16 48.55
C ARG A 317 -1.27 2.25 47.07
N PRO A 318 -1.18 1.12 46.35
CA PRO A 318 -0.77 1.13 44.95
C PRO A 318 -1.81 1.82 44.05
N LEU A 319 -1.33 2.41 42.95
CA LEU A 319 -2.15 2.89 41.83
C LEU A 319 -2.33 1.77 40.80
N PHE A 320 -3.52 1.67 40.21
CA PHE A 320 -3.77 0.81 39.07
C PHE A 320 -2.88 1.23 37.89
N THR A 321 -2.19 0.29 37.26
CA THR A 321 -1.12 0.60 36.29
C THR A 321 -1.57 1.51 35.14
N PRO A 322 -2.71 1.27 34.45
CA PRO A 322 -3.22 2.20 33.45
C PRO A 322 -3.46 3.60 34.01
N SER A 323 -4.08 3.72 35.20
CA SER A 323 -4.31 5.00 35.86
C SER A 323 -3.00 5.74 36.15
N ALA A 324 -1.95 5.03 36.58
CA ALA A 324 -0.63 5.60 36.81
C ALA A 324 0.02 6.13 35.51
N HIS A 325 -0.07 5.38 34.41
CA HIS A 325 0.44 5.83 33.10
C HIS A 325 -0.34 7.02 32.53
N ILE A 326 -1.65 7.08 32.78
CA ILE A 326 -2.50 8.22 32.43
C ILE A 326 -2.07 9.45 33.24
N ILE A 327 -1.93 9.33 34.56
CA ILE A 327 -1.44 10.43 35.43
C ILE A 327 -0.10 10.95 34.94
N ASP A 328 0.86 10.07 34.64
CA ASP A 328 2.17 10.46 34.11
C ASP A 328 2.10 11.08 32.70
N THR A 329 1.01 10.89 31.96
CA THR A 329 0.80 11.59 30.69
C THR A 329 0.50 13.08 30.93
N PHE A 330 -0.24 13.41 31.98
CA PHE A 330 -0.61 14.79 32.31
C PHE A 330 0.37 15.49 33.25
N TRP A 331 1.08 14.72 34.06
CA TRP A 331 2.14 15.19 34.97
C TRP A 331 3.40 14.31 34.82
N PRO A 332 4.18 14.49 33.74
CA PRO A 332 5.32 13.63 33.45
C PRO A 332 6.39 13.67 34.55
N GLY A 333 6.86 12.49 34.95
CA GLY A 333 7.91 12.34 35.97
C GLY A 333 7.42 12.48 37.41
N LEU A 334 6.10 12.63 37.62
CA LEU A 334 5.52 12.70 38.97
C LEU A 334 5.67 11.38 39.72
N LEU A 335 5.39 10.26 39.04
CA LEU A 335 5.39 8.93 39.64
C LEU A 335 6.71 8.21 39.34
N PRO A 336 7.49 7.83 40.36
CA PRO A 336 8.73 7.07 40.15
C PRO A 336 8.42 5.61 39.77
N ASP A 337 9.39 4.96 39.12
CA ASP A 337 9.43 3.50 38.91
C ASP A 337 8.21 2.90 38.19
N LEU A 338 7.59 3.66 37.28
CA LEU A 338 6.47 3.15 36.48
C LEU A 338 6.90 1.98 35.57
N PRO A 339 6.04 0.94 35.41
CA PRO A 339 6.25 -0.09 34.40
C PRO A 339 6.39 0.52 32.99
N PRO A 340 7.09 -0.15 32.07
CA PRO A 340 7.24 0.36 30.70
C PRO A 340 5.88 0.42 29.99
N VAL A 341 5.67 1.49 29.22
CA VAL A 341 4.49 1.70 28.37
C VAL A 341 4.91 2.40 27.09
N LEU A 342 4.31 2.03 25.97
CA LEU A 342 4.41 2.82 24.74
C LEU A 342 3.37 3.93 24.81
N ARG A 343 3.82 5.18 24.67
CA ARG A 343 2.96 6.35 24.68
C ARG A 343 2.90 6.95 23.28
N TYR A 344 1.71 7.06 22.74
CA TYR A 344 1.41 7.71 21.46
C TYR A 344 0.66 9.01 21.73
N PRO A 345 1.35 10.16 21.79
CA PRO A 345 0.70 11.45 22.01
C PRO A 345 -0.30 11.75 20.90
N ILE A 346 -1.47 12.25 21.29
CA ILE A 346 -2.48 12.74 20.34
C ILE A 346 -2.27 14.25 20.23
N ALA A 347 -2.07 14.73 19.01
CA ALA A 347 -2.01 16.17 18.77
C ALA A 347 -3.30 16.81 19.29
N ALA A 348 -3.21 17.88 20.08
CA ALA A 348 -4.37 18.67 20.42
C ALA A 348 -5.08 19.06 19.12
N ASP A 349 -6.40 18.89 19.06
CA ASP A 349 -7.22 19.23 17.88
C ASP A 349 -6.87 20.64 17.40
N GLY A 350 -5.95 20.71 16.45
CA GLY A 350 -5.46 21.94 15.86
C GLY A 350 -6.40 22.29 14.73
N ASP A 351 -7.14 23.37 14.94
CA ASP A 351 -7.59 24.33 13.93
C ASP A 351 -7.12 23.95 12.52
N HIS A 352 -7.97 23.23 11.78
CA HIS A 352 -7.79 23.02 10.36
C HIS A 352 -8.13 24.34 9.66
N GLY A 353 -7.29 25.36 9.91
CA GLY A 353 -7.27 26.60 9.16
C GLY A 353 -6.89 26.28 7.73
N GLY A 354 -7.91 26.09 6.90
CA GLY A 354 -7.77 26.13 5.45
C GLY A 354 -7.19 27.48 5.07
N SER A 355 -5.89 27.53 4.79
CA SER A 355 -5.28 28.67 4.13
C SER A 355 -5.71 28.64 2.66
N GLU A 356 -6.90 29.17 2.38
CA GLU A 356 -7.20 29.75 1.07
C GLU A 356 -6.24 30.93 0.89
N THR A 357 -5.15 30.71 0.17
CA THR A 357 -4.29 31.77 -0.34
C THR A 357 -5.01 32.46 -1.50
N GLY A 358 -5.95 33.33 -1.16
CA GLY A 358 -6.45 34.35 -2.06
C GLY A 358 -5.52 35.56 -2.04
N GLU A 359 -4.45 35.55 -2.82
CA GLU A 359 -3.73 36.78 -3.18
C GLU A 359 -4.26 37.30 -4.53
N GLY A 360 -5.33 38.09 -4.45
CA GLY A 360 -5.63 39.12 -5.41
C GLY A 360 -5.04 40.44 -4.93
N VAL A 361 -3.91 40.86 -5.50
CA VAL A 361 -3.41 42.24 -5.34
C VAL A 361 -3.44 42.92 -6.71
N MET A 362 -4.45 43.77 -6.86
CA MET A 362 -4.53 44.83 -7.86
C MET A 362 -3.42 45.86 -7.61
N GLY A 363 -2.57 46.12 -8.59
CA GLY A 363 -1.70 47.30 -8.62
C GLY A 363 -2.39 48.48 -9.31
N PRO A 364 -2.17 49.74 -8.89
CA PRO A 364 -2.73 50.90 -9.57
C PRO A 364 -1.89 51.23 -10.82
N GLY A 365 -2.58 51.43 -11.95
CA GLY A 365 -2.06 51.95 -13.20
C GLY A 365 -3.07 52.90 -13.82
#